data_AF-A0A940G2B5-F1
#
_entry.id   AF-A0A940G2B5-F1
#
_cell.length_a   1.000
_cell.length_b   1.000
_cell.length_c   1.000
_cell.angle_alpha   90.00
_cell.angle_beta   90.00
_cell.angle_gamma   90.00
#
_symmetry.space_group_name_H-M   'P 1'
#
loop_
_entity.id
_entity.type
_entity.pdbx_description
1 polymer ?
#
loop_
_entity_poly.entity_id
_entity_poly.type
_entity_poly.pdbx_seq_one_letter_code
_entity_poly.pdbx_strand_id
1 'polypeptide(L)'
;MVVCDVDWGVLSTLAGKLRRGERYAVNSASQRQDLPEGWVEATLGELGDWRGGGTPRKSEDQFWRDGTIPWVSPKDMKVSVVEDAQDKLNEAARQSPSFKLALAGSVLIVTRSGILQHSLPVAVTVKEVAFNQDLKALTPRQGIDARYVALYLRAVAQRFLDTAVKSGTTVESVDMGRLLAFPVRLAPTDEQRRIVAKLEPLLARCALVRADLERVKRLVSQQRRAAEIAAFRGRLAGAKRSNGSREPSNWSTVPLSSLIAEGPANGLSPAGVMGASGTLSLRLTATTSGVLRLDEAAVKRVNVTPPPNSRYWLRPGDLLIQRANALEHVGASAIFDGPPQTYIYPDLMMRIRIDDEITRRYVARYLNSPAARRYFRDHATGSASTMPKITGRILKELPVPLPPREQMKAVLAELDRLSGRLDAVMRDNQRCANLVDKLEQALLRKAFDGDLVDQRPDELPASQILSMPVRDKIPQPRRGRTKMPNRSSAHLDNVREYLVRRLEVWPSSGLAFDQVRADAPGSYEELKDLIFELISTNHLAQRYDSRERKMKLVKIA
;
A
#
# COMPACT_ATOMS: atom_id res chain seq x y z
N MET A 1 34.22 0.60 24.79
CA MET A 1 34.62 0.06 23.48
C MET A 1 33.40 -0.58 22.78
N VAL A 2 32.34 0.20 22.50
CA VAL A 2 31.18 -0.17 21.62
C VAL A 2 30.58 1.10 20.98
N VAL A 3 31.21 2.27 21.10
CA VAL A 3 30.69 3.54 20.58
C VAL A 3 31.88 4.33 20.08
N CYS A 4 32.41 3.95 18.93
CA CYS A 4 33.36 4.69 18.08
C CYS A 4 33.84 3.77 16.96
N ASP A 5 32.92 3.06 16.30
CA ASP A 5 33.15 2.59 14.92
C ASP A 5 31.86 2.87 14.18
N VAL A 6 31.67 4.16 13.93
CA VAL A 6 30.80 4.53 12.82
C VAL A 6 31.59 4.11 11.61
N ASP A 7 31.11 3.08 10.91
CA ASP A 7 31.62 2.71 9.59
C ASP A 7 31.17 3.81 8.61
N TRP A 8 31.80 4.98 8.75
CA TRP A 8 31.76 6.07 7.78
C TRP A 8 32.29 5.56 6.45
N GLY A 9 33.07 4.48 6.42
CA GLY A 9 33.44 3.75 5.21
C GLY A 9 32.21 3.28 4.45
N VAL A 10 31.25 2.61 5.07
CA VAL A 10 30.02 2.16 4.40
C VAL A 10 29.16 3.33 3.89
N LEU A 11 28.92 4.36 4.72
CA LEU A 11 28.10 5.52 4.31
C LEU A 11 28.80 6.40 3.26
N SER A 12 30.12 6.57 3.35
CA SER A 12 30.92 7.33 2.36
C SER A 12 31.20 6.54 1.10
N THR A 13 31.30 5.20 1.16
CA THR A 13 31.45 4.34 -0.02
C THR A 13 30.15 4.27 -0.80
N LEU A 14 29.00 4.23 -0.12
CA LEU A 14 27.68 4.36 -0.77
C LEU A 14 27.52 5.75 -1.41
N ALA A 15 27.76 6.84 -0.67
CA ALA A 15 27.68 8.21 -1.20
C ALA A 15 28.74 8.52 -2.28
N GLY A 16 29.94 7.96 -2.17
CA GLY A 16 31.07 8.17 -3.07
C GLY A 16 30.98 7.37 -4.36
N LYS A 17 30.33 6.19 -4.34
CA LYS A 17 29.94 5.46 -5.56
C LYS A 17 28.82 6.17 -6.32
N LEU A 18 27.94 6.90 -5.61
CA LEU A 18 26.85 7.68 -6.21
C LEU A 18 27.31 9.03 -6.81
N ARG A 19 28.45 9.58 -6.37
CA ARG A 19 29.02 10.82 -6.93
C ARG A 19 29.71 10.65 -8.29
N ARG A 20 30.09 9.42 -8.67
CA ARG A 20 30.68 9.08 -9.97
C ARG A 20 29.64 8.58 -10.98
N GLY A 21 28.50 9.27 -11.04
CA GLY A 21 27.51 9.12 -12.10
C GLY A 21 27.64 10.31 -13.04
N GLU A 22 28.23 10.10 -14.22
CA GLU A 22 28.28 11.07 -15.30
C GLU A 22 26.90 11.64 -15.60
N ARG A 23 26.89 12.90 -16.04
CA ARG A 23 25.70 13.67 -16.41
C ARG A 23 24.98 12.98 -17.58
N TYR A 24 23.99 12.14 -17.29
CA TYR A 24 22.98 11.76 -18.28
C TYR A 24 21.84 12.77 -18.24
N ALA A 25 21.95 13.81 -19.08
CA ALA A 25 20.84 14.66 -19.41
C ALA A 25 19.83 13.85 -20.23
N VAL A 26 18.67 13.55 -19.66
CA VAL A 26 17.54 12.97 -20.40
C VAL A 26 16.84 14.13 -21.08
N ASN A 27 17.16 14.37 -22.36
CA ASN A 27 16.42 15.30 -23.19
C ASN A 27 15.02 14.71 -23.43
N SER A 28 14.00 15.40 -22.90
CA SER A 28 12.60 15.12 -23.18
C SER A 28 12.14 15.94 -24.39
N ALA A 29 12.26 15.37 -25.58
CA ALA A 29 11.53 15.82 -26.76
C ALA A 29 10.64 14.67 -27.24
N SER A 30 9.33 14.91 -27.24
CA SER A 30 8.30 14.01 -27.75
C SER A 30 8.06 14.35 -29.22
N GLN A 31 8.82 13.72 -30.12
CA GLN A 31 8.37 13.51 -31.50
C GLN A 31 7.81 12.09 -31.58
N ARG A 32 6.70 11.88 -32.31
CA ARG A 32 6.23 10.53 -32.65
C ARG A 32 7.35 9.89 -33.47
N GLN A 33 8.18 9.07 -32.83
CA GLN A 33 9.14 8.23 -33.53
C GLN A 33 8.36 7.12 -34.21
N ASP A 34 8.57 6.99 -35.52
CA ASP A 34 8.19 5.79 -36.26
C ASP A 34 8.78 4.55 -35.55
N LEU A 35 8.08 3.42 -35.64
CA LEU A 35 8.59 2.19 -35.05
C LEU A 35 9.94 1.80 -35.68
N PRO A 36 10.84 1.18 -34.90
CA PRO A 36 12.04 0.53 -35.43
C PRO A 36 11.74 -0.40 -36.61
N GLU A 37 12.74 -0.59 -37.48
CA GLU A 37 12.63 -1.53 -38.58
C GLU A 37 12.38 -2.96 -38.04
N GLY A 38 11.41 -3.67 -38.65
CA GLY A 38 11.02 -5.01 -38.22
C GLY A 38 10.03 -5.07 -37.05
N TRP A 39 9.73 -3.94 -36.38
CA TRP A 39 8.71 -3.89 -35.33
C TRP A 39 7.30 -3.70 -35.90
N VAL A 40 6.28 -4.05 -35.10
CA VAL A 40 4.87 -3.85 -35.46
C VAL A 40 4.06 -3.36 -34.27
N GLU A 41 3.08 -2.48 -34.52
CA GLU A 41 2.00 -2.21 -33.55
C GLU A 41 1.01 -3.37 -33.61
N ALA A 42 0.88 -4.08 -32.49
CA ALA A 42 -0.06 -5.18 -32.28
C ALA A 42 -1.00 -4.84 -31.11
N THR A 43 -1.91 -5.75 -30.82
CA THR A 43 -2.78 -5.70 -29.64
C THR A 43 -2.50 -6.88 -28.73
N LEU A 44 -2.80 -6.76 -27.42
CA LEU A 44 -2.64 -7.88 -26.49
C LEU A 44 -3.43 -9.13 -26.92
N GLY A 45 -4.58 -8.96 -27.57
CA GLY A 45 -5.37 -10.07 -28.12
C GLY A 45 -4.68 -10.83 -29.25
N GLU A 46 -3.84 -10.15 -30.04
CA GLU A 46 -3.11 -10.78 -31.15
C GLU A 46 -1.89 -11.58 -30.67
N LEU A 47 -1.37 -11.31 -29.48
CA LEU A 47 -0.16 -11.97 -28.96
C LEU A 47 -0.38 -13.44 -28.56
N GLY A 48 -1.63 -13.91 -28.43
CA GLY A 48 -1.90 -15.30 -28.09
C GLY A 48 -3.27 -15.56 -27.47
N ASP A 49 -3.40 -16.73 -26.84
CA ASP A 49 -4.66 -17.19 -26.28
C ASP A 49 -4.85 -16.68 -24.84
N TRP A 50 -5.92 -15.91 -24.61
CA TRP A 50 -6.30 -15.43 -23.29
C TRP A 50 -7.31 -16.36 -22.61
N ARG A 51 -7.10 -16.63 -21.32
CA ARG A 51 -7.96 -17.50 -20.51
C ARG A 51 -8.25 -16.92 -19.14
N GLY A 52 -9.46 -17.18 -18.65
CA GLY A 52 -9.84 -16.91 -17.27
C GLY A 52 -9.55 -18.10 -16.36
N GLY A 53 -9.23 -17.79 -15.11
CA GLY A 53 -9.05 -18.81 -14.08
C GLY A 53 -10.37 -19.26 -13.48
N GLY A 54 -10.29 -20.13 -12.49
CA GLY A 54 -11.44 -20.65 -11.77
C GLY A 54 -11.09 -21.05 -10.34
N THR A 55 -12.12 -21.10 -9.50
CA THR A 55 -11.99 -21.42 -8.08
C THR A 55 -12.77 -22.69 -7.80
N PRO A 56 -12.08 -23.83 -7.59
CA PRO A 56 -12.70 -24.98 -6.94
C PRO A 56 -13.32 -24.54 -5.61
N ARG A 57 -14.44 -25.12 -5.20
CA ARG A 57 -15.11 -24.71 -3.97
C ARG A 57 -14.17 -24.92 -2.79
N LYS A 58 -13.92 -23.85 -2.02
CA LYS A 58 -13.04 -23.91 -0.84
C LYS A 58 -13.58 -24.80 0.28
N SER A 59 -14.88 -25.09 0.27
CA SER A 59 -15.53 -26.03 1.19
C SER A 59 -15.29 -27.50 0.84
N GLU A 60 -14.74 -27.80 -0.33
CA GLU A 60 -14.45 -29.17 -0.79
C GLU A 60 -12.99 -29.51 -0.48
N ASP A 61 -12.72 -29.83 0.79
CA ASP A 61 -11.39 -30.20 1.31
C ASP A 61 -10.65 -31.21 0.43
N GLN A 62 -11.38 -32.11 -0.25
CA GLN A 62 -10.84 -33.13 -1.14
C GLN A 62 -9.96 -32.59 -2.28
N PHE A 63 -10.07 -31.31 -2.65
CA PHE A 63 -9.24 -30.70 -3.70
C PHE A 63 -8.02 -29.95 -3.17
N TRP A 64 -7.96 -29.67 -1.86
CA TRP A 64 -6.96 -28.81 -1.24
C TRP A 64 -5.99 -29.60 -0.33
N ARG A 65 -6.45 -30.72 0.25
CA ARG A 65 -5.59 -31.59 1.07
C ARG A 65 -4.43 -32.15 0.24
N ASP A 66 -3.24 -32.10 0.83
CA ASP A 66 -1.98 -32.57 0.24
C ASP A 66 -1.71 -32.02 -1.17
N GLY A 67 -2.11 -30.76 -1.40
CA GLY A 67 -1.99 -30.10 -2.69
C GLY A 67 -0.54 -29.88 -3.14
N THR A 68 -0.25 -30.20 -4.40
CA THR A 68 1.06 -30.05 -5.03
C THR A 68 1.06 -29.06 -6.20
N ILE A 69 -0.10 -28.82 -6.80
CA ILE A 69 -0.30 -27.91 -7.93
C ILE A 69 -0.53 -26.49 -7.39
N PRO A 70 0.34 -25.51 -7.68
CA PRO A 70 0.13 -24.14 -7.21
C PRO A 70 -1.17 -23.57 -7.75
N TRP A 71 -1.98 -22.97 -6.87
CA TRP A 71 -3.18 -22.25 -7.24
C TRP A 71 -3.01 -20.75 -6.99
N VAL A 72 -2.69 -20.04 -8.05
CA VAL A 72 -2.26 -18.64 -8.03
C VAL A 72 -3.47 -17.72 -7.87
N SER A 73 -3.35 -16.79 -6.94
CA SER A 73 -4.34 -15.74 -6.67
C SER A 73 -3.67 -14.35 -6.70
N PRO A 74 -4.43 -13.24 -6.62
CA PRO A 74 -3.84 -11.91 -6.51
C PRO A 74 -2.85 -11.74 -5.34
N LYS A 75 -2.91 -12.59 -4.30
CA LYS A 75 -1.97 -12.58 -3.17
C LYS A 75 -0.56 -13.02 -3.55
N ASP A 76 -0.44 -13.82 -4.60
CA ASP A 76 0.80 -14.43 -5.08
C ASP A 76 1.45 -13.61 -6.21
N MET A 77 0.81 -12.54 -6.68
CA MET A 77 1.21 -11.79 -7.87
C MET A 77 2.21 -10.64 -7.61
N LYS A 78 2.71 -10.49 -6.38
CA LYS A 78 3.74 -9.48 -6.03
C LYS A 78 5.16 -9.93 -6.37
N VAL A 79 5.31 -10.66 -7.47
CA VAL A 79 6.57 -11.25 -7.94
C VAL A 79 6.68 -11.07 -9.44
N SER A 80 7.91 -11.12 -9.97
CA SER A 80 8.11 -11.05 -11.42
C SER A 80 7.85 -12.39 -12.11
N VAL A 81 8.08 -13.48 -11.38
CA VAL A 81 8.01 -14.86 -11.83
C VAL A 81 7.25 -15.67 -10.78
N VAL A 82 6.28 -16.46 -11.22
CA VAL A 82 5.48 -17.35 -10.36
C VAL A 82 6.08 -18.75 -10.38
N GLU A 83 6.68 -19.13 -9.27
CA GLU A 83 7.24 -20.48 -9.03
C GLU A 83 6.42 -21.28 -8.02
N ASP A 84 5.61 -20.65 -7.19
CA ASP A 84 4.73 -21.33 -6.24
C ASP A 84 3.56 -20.41 -5.85
N ALA A 85 2.61 -20.95 -5.09
CA ALA A 85 1.48 -20.21 -4.54
C ALA A 85 1.20 -20.63 -3.10
N GLN A 86 0.57 -19.74 -2.32
CA GLN A 86 0.20 -20.01 -0.93
C GLN A 86 -0.78 -21.19 -0.81
N ASP A 87 -1.79 -21.21 -1.68
CA ASP A 87 -2.78 -22.29 -1.75
C ASP A 87 -2.37 -23.27 -2.86
N LYS A 88 -2.55 -24.58 -2.61
CA LYS A 88 -2.25 -25.64 -3.58
C LYS A 88 -3.44 -26.57 -3.75
N LEU A 89 -3.62 -27.02 -4.98
CA LEU A 89 -4.59 -28.03 -5.35
C LEU A 89 -3.89 -29.38 -5.50
N ASN A 90 -4.60 -30.46 -5.21
CA ASN A 90 -4.14 -31.80 -5.51
C ASN A 90 -4.60 -32.25 -6.92
N GLU A 91 -4.17 -33.43 -7.34
CA GLU A 91 -4.47 -33.97 -8.67
C GLU A 91 -5.97 -34.22 -8.90
N ALA A 92 -6.75 -34.51 -7.84
CA ALA A 92 -8.20 -34.69 -7.97
C ALA A 92 -8.91 -33.40 -8.44
N ALA A 93 -8.34 -32.23 -8.15
CA ALA A 93 -8.87 -30.96 -8.61
C ALA A 93 -8.93 -30.84 -10.14
N ARG A 94 -8.10 -31.58 -10.90
CA ARG A 94 -8.13 -31.57 -12.38
C ARG A 94 -9.45 -32.04 -12.96
N GLN A 95 -10.23 -32.82 -12.20
CA GLN A 95 -11.57 -33.27 -12.60
C GLN A 95 -12.63 -32.17 -12.44
N SER A 96 -12.33 -31.11 -11.68
CA SER A 96 -13.26 -30.00 -11.46
C SER A 96 -13.41 -29.15 -12.74
N PRO A 97 -14.64 -28.80 -13.16
CA PRO A 97 -14.86 -27.87 -14.27
C PRO A 97 -14.23 -26.48 -14.05
N SER A 98 -14.02 -26.12 -12.77
CA SER A 98 -13.42 -24.86 -12.34
C SER A 98 -11.88 -24.90 -12.35
N PHE A 99 -11.27 -26.06 -12.59
CA PHE A 99 -9.84 -26.17 -12.76
C PHE A 99 -9.42 -25.54 -14.09
N LYS A 100 -8.58 -24.53 -14.01
CA LYS A 100 -8.03 -23.79 -15.15
C LYS A 100 -6.53 -23.70 -14.97
N LEU A 101 -5.81 -24.17 -15.99
CA LEU A 101 -4.37 -24.28 -15.97
C LEU A 101 -3.75 -23.24 -16.90
N ALA A 102 -2.65 -22.64 -16.45
CA ALA A 102 -1.72 -21.88 -17.26
C ALA A 102 -0.42 -22.69 -17.33
N LEU A 103 0.10 -22.88 -18.54
CA LEU A 103 1.37 -23.59 -18.74
C LEU A 103 2.56 -22.74 -18.35
N ALA A 104 3.73 -23.35 -18.25
CA ALA A 104 5.00 -22.63 -18.20
C ALA A 104 5.11 -21.63 -19.38
N GLY A 105 5.68 -20.45 -19.13
CA GLY A 105 5.78 -19.39 -20.13
C GLY A 105 4.47 -18.64 -20.39
N SER A 106 3.48 -18.75 -19.51
CA SER A 106 2.26 -17.92 -19.59
C SER A 106 2.45 -16.61 -18.83
N VAL A 107 1.79 -15.54 -19.29
CA VAL A 107 1.75 -14.25 -18.59
C VAL A 107 0.45 -14.18 -17.78
N LEU A 108 0.57 -14.09 -16.46
CA LEU A 108 -0.55 -13.85 -15.55
C LEU A 108 -0.69 -12.36 -15.26
N ILE A 109 -1.93 -11.87 -15.24
CA ILE A 109 -2.28 -10.48 -14.93
C ILE A 109 -3.48 -10.49 -13.98
N VAL A 110 -3.42 -9.62 -12.96
CA VAL A 110 -4.59 -9.35 -12.11
C VAL A 110 -5.59 -8.51 -12.90
N THR A 111 -6.83 -9.00 -13.00
CA THR A 111 -7.92 -8.31 -13.70
C THR A 111 -9.08 -7.92 -12.81
N ARG A 112 -9.09 -8.34 -11.54
CA ARG A 112 -10.11 -7.94 -10.57
C ARG A 112 -9.52 -7.90 -9.17
N SER A 113 -9.35 -6.72 -8.59
CA SER A 113 -8.87 -6.52 -7.23
C SER A 113 -8.72 -5.02 -6.95
N GLY A 114 -8.91 -4.59 -5.70
CA GLY A 114 -8.60 -3.22 -5.28
C GLY A 114 -7.14 -2.81 -5.49
N ILE A 115 -6.22 -3.77 -5.69
CA ILE A 115 -4.82 -3.47 -6.03
C ILE A 115 -4.69 -2.67 -7.35
N LEU A 116 -5.67 -2.80 -8.24
CA LEU A 116 -5.73 -2.11 -9.53
C LEU A 116 -5.96 -0.60 -9.42
N GLN A 117 -6.34 -0.09 -8.23
CA GLN A 117 -6.36 1.35 -7.98
C GLN A 117 -4.97 1.98 -8.02
N HIS A 118 -3.92 1.18 -7.81
CA HIS A 118 -2.57 1.68 -7.60
C HIS A 118 -1.50 0.97 -8.43
N SER A 119 -1.74 -0.28 -8.87
CA SER A 119 -0.73 -1.07 -9.58
C SER A 119 -1.36 -2.16 -10.43
N LEU A 120 -0.65 -2.57 -11.49
CA LEU A 120 -0.99 -3.71 -12.34
C LEU A 120 -0.01 -4.87 -12.07
N PRO A 121 -0.36 -5.84 -11.20
CA PRO A 121 0.47 -7.01 -11.01
C PRO A 121 0.47 -7.90 -12.27
N VAL A 122 1.67 -8.17 -12.78
CA VAL A 122 1.92 -9.03 -13.96
C VAL A 122 3.09 -9.93 -13.64
N ALA A 123 2.99 -11.23 -13.93
CA ALA A 123 4.05 -12.19 -13.67
C ALA A 123 4.09 -13.30 -14.75
N VAL A 124 5.25 -13.93 -14.91
CA VAL A 124 5.43 -15.06 -15.84
C VAL A 124 5.48 -16.36 -15.06
N THR A 125 4.82 -17.41 -15.54
CA THR A 125 4.87 -18.75 -14.93
C THR A 125 6.10 -19.51 -15.42
N VAL A 126 6.82 -20.21 -14.54
CA VAL A 126 7.94 -21.11 -14.94
C VAL A 126 7.55 -22.58 -14.99
N LYS A 127 6.37 -22.91 -14.46
CA LYS A 127 5.78 -24.25 -14.51
C LYS A 127 4.27 -24.14 -14.68
N GLU A 128 3.61 -25.28 -14.83
CA GLU A 128 2.16 -25.35 -14.82
C GLU A 128 1.58 -24.88 -13.48
N VAL A 129 0.61 -23.98 -13.54
CA VAL A 129 -0.09 -23.47 -12.36
C VAL A 129 -1.59 -23.38 -12.63
N ALA A 130 -2.39 -23.70 -11.61
CA ALA A 130 -3.79 -23.34 -11.60
C ALA A 130 -3.94 -21.88 -11.14
N PHE A 131 -5.03 -21.21 -11.50
CA PHE A 131 -5.22 -19.80 -11.14
C PHE A 131 -6.69 -19.42 -10.95
N ASN A 132 -6.94 -18.42 -10.11
CA ASN A 132 -8.30 -18.02 -9.72
C ASN A 132 -9.01 -17.12 -10.77
N GLN A 133 -10.31 -16.85 -10.57
CA GLN A 133 -11.12 -16.06 -11.53
C GLN A 133 -10.73 -14.58 -11.66
N ASP A 134 -9.94 -14.06 -10.71
CA ASP A 134 -9.52 -12.66 -10.67
C ASP A 134 -8.30 -12.41 -11.55
N LEU A 135 -7.62 -13.49 -11.97
CA LEU A 135 -6.49 -13.46 -12.88
C LEU A 135 -6.91 -13.83 -14.31
N LYS A 136 -6.16 -13.31 -15.28
CA LYS A 136 -6.14 -13.80 -16.66
C LYS A 136 -4.75 -14.30 -17.01
N ALA A 137 -4.72 -15.35 -17.82
CA ALA A 137 -3.51 -15.92 -18.37
C ALA A 137 -3.47 -15.69 -19.88
N LEU A 138 -2.37 -15.15 -20.38
CA LEU A 138 -2.01 -15.14 -21.79
C LEU A 138 -1.02 -16.29 -22.03
N THR A 139 -1.37 -17.19 -22.95
CA THR A 139 -0.43 -18.15 -23.55
C THR A 139 0.09 -17.54 -24.85
N PRO A 140 1.36 -17.07 -24.91
CA PRO A 140 1.85 -16.35 -26.08
C PRO A 140 2.01 -17.24 -27.32
N ARG A 141 2.03 -16.61 -28.50
CA ARG A 141 2.41 -17.25 -29.77
C ARG A 141 3.85 -17.71 -29.77
N GLN A 142 4.14 -18.67 -30.65
CA GLN A 142 5.53 -18.98 -30.99
C GLN A 142 6.23 -17.71 -31.47
N GLY A 143 7.47 -17.52 -31.05
CA GLY A 143 8.24 -16.29 -31.31
C GLY A 143 7.98 -15.12 -30.36
N ILE A 144 7.00 -15.21 -29.44
CA ILE A 144 6.76 -14.17 -28.42
C ILE A 144 7.34 -14.62 -27.07
N ASP A 145 8.26 -13.82 -26.50
CA ASP A 145 8.80 -14.03 -25.16
C ASP A 145 7.81 -13.49 -24.10
N ALA A 146 7.32 -14.37 -23.23
CA ALA A 146 6.40 -14.00 -22.15
C ALA A 146 6.97 -12.93 -21.21
N ARG A 147 8.29 -12.94 -20.98
CA ARG A 147 8.98 -11.94 -20.15
C ARG A 147 9.00 -10.58 -20.83
N TYR A 148 9.17 -10.54 -22.16
CA TYR A 148 9.06 -9.30 -22.92
C TYR A 148 7.67 -8.67 -22.73
N VAL A 149 6.60 -9.47 -22.88
CA VAL A 149 5.22 -9.01 -22.69
C VAL A 149 4.99 -8.55 -21.25
N ALA A 150 5.48 -9.30 -20.26
CA ALA A 150 5.35 -8.92 -18.85
C ALA A 150 6.07 -7.61 -18.52
N LEU A 151 7.28 -7.40 -19.05
CA LEU A 151 8.04 -6.15 -18.89
C LEU A 151 7.35 -4.98 -19.60
N TYR A 152 6.82 -5.19 -20.81
CA TYR A 152 6.05 -4.17 -21.53
C TYR A 152 4.83 -3.73 -20.74
N LEU A 153 4.03 -4.69 -20.25
CA LEU A 153 2.83 -4.38 -19.46
C LEU A 153 3.15 -3.63 -18.16
N ARG A 154 4.28 -3.93 -17.51
CA ARG A 154 4.76 -3.17 -16.34
C ARG A 154 5.17 -1.75 -16.73
N ALA A 155 5.83 -1.57 -17.87
CA ALA A 155 6.24 -0.24 -18.35
C ALA A 155 5.05 0.68 -18.64
N VAL A 156 3.98 0.12 -19.19
CA VAL A 156 2.76 0.85 -19.55
C VAL A 156 1.65 0.70 -18.53
N ALA A 157 1.96 0.22 -17.32
CA ALA A 157 0.97 -0.14 -16.30
C ALA A 157 0.00 1.01 -15.99
N GLN A 158 0.51 2.24 -15.81
CA GLN A 158 -0.35 3.40 -15.53
C GLN A 158 -1.33 3.66 -16.69
N ARG A 159 -0.84 3.69 -17.93
CA ARG A 159 -1.68 3.84 -19.13
C ARG A 159 -2.71 2.72 -19.23
N PHE A 160 -2.32 1.49 -18.92
CA PHE A 160 -3.22 0.35 -18.90
C PHE A 160 -4.33 0.54 -17.86
N LEU A 161 -3.99 0.92 -16.62
CA LEU A 161 -4.97 1.16 -15.57
C LEU A 161 -5.96 2.26 -15.96
N ASP A 162 -5.45 3.38 -16.48
CA ASP A 162 -6.28 4.54 -16.87
C ASP A 162 -7.26 4.23 -18.01
N THR A 163 -6.88 3.34 -18.92
CA THR A 163 -7.66 3.05 -20.14
C THR A 163 -8.51 1.79 -20.04
N ALA A 164 -8.03 0.74 -19.38
CA ALA A 164 -8.61 -0.60 -19.42
C ALA A 164 -9.41 -0.98 -18.17
N VAL A 165 -9.26 -0.27 -17.05
CA VAL A 165 -10.05 -0.51 -15.83
C VAL A 165 -11.39 0.21 -15.91
N LYS A 166 -12.45 -0.45 -15.43
CA LYS A 166 -13.80 0.12 -15.38
C LYS A 166 -13.89 1.17 -14.26
N SER A 167 -14.49 2.31 -14.58
CA SER A 167 -14.78 3.37 -13.60
C SER A 167 -16.05 3.05 -12.80
N GLY A 168 -16.07 3.39 -11.49
CA GLY A 168 -17.30 3.43 -10.68
C GLY A 168 -17.77 2.11 -10.07
N THR A 169 -16.98 1.04 -10.11
CA THR A 169 -17.31 -0.25 -9.46
C THR A 169 -16.72 -0.35 -8.05
N THR A 170 -17.44 -0.98 -7.11
CA THR A 170 -16.96 -1.20 -5.72
C THR A 170 -15.66 -2.01 -5.62
N VAL A 171 -15.36 -2.81 -6.66
CA VAL A 171 -14.08 -3.50 -6.86
C VAL A 171 -13.64 -3.30 -8.30
N GLU A 172 -12.43 -2.81 -8.46
CA GLU A 172 -11.80 -2.48 -9.73
C GLU A 172 -11.64 -3.74 -10.56
N SER A 173 -12.04 -3.62 -11.82
CA SER A 173 -12.09 -4.73 -12.76
C SER A 173 -11.67 -4.25 -14.14
N VAL A 174 -10.81 -5.01 -14.79
CA VAL A 174 -10.37 -4.76 -16.16
C VAL A 174 -11.48 -5.16 -17.13
N ASP A 175 -11.78 -4.29 -18.09
CA ASP A 175 -12.66 -4.64 -19.20
C ASP A 175 -11.93 -5.55 -20.21
N MET A 176 -12.53 -6.71 -20.51
CA MET A 176 -11.90 -7.68 -21.41
C MET A 176 -11.75 -7.18 -22.84
N GLY A 177 -12.71 -6.39 -23.35
CA GLY A 177 -12.59 -5.80 -24.68
C GLY A 177 -11.42 -4.83 -24.75
N ARG A 178 -11.31 -3.96 -23.73
CA ARG A 178 -10.19 -3.00 -23.63
C ARG A 178 -8.84 -3.67 -23.39
N LEU A 179 -8.79 -4.74 -22.61
CA LEU A 179 -7.58 -5.55 -22.43
C LEU A 179 -7.14 -6.11 -23.77
N LEU A 180 -8.02 -6.79 -24.51
CA LEU A 180 -7.66 -7.42 -25.78
C LEU A 180 -7.25 -6.40 -26.84
N ALA A 181 -7.87 -5.21 -26.85
CA ALA A 181 -7.57 -4.12 -27.77
C ALA A 181 -6.36 -3.25 -27.34
N PHE A 182 -5.74 -3.52 -26.19
CA PHE A 182 -4.67 -2.66 -25.68
C PHE A 182 -3.42 -2.74 -26.58
N PRO A 183 -2.85 -1.60 -27.02
CA PRO A 183 -1.76 -1.56 -27.99
C PRO A 183 -0.41 -2.01 -27.40
N VAL A 184 0.31 -2.82 -28.17
CA VAL A 184 1.61 -3.40 -27.85
C VAL A 184 2.57 -3.20 -29.01
N ARG A 185 3.74 -2.65 -28.70
CA ARG A 185 4.87 -2.62 -29.62
C ARG A 185 5.61 -3.95 -29.57
N LEU A 186 5.57 -4.70 -30.66
CA LEU A 186 6.18 -6.02 -30.74
C LEU A 186 7.46 -5.96 -31.57
N ALA A 187 8.59 -6.33 -30.94
CA ALA A 187 9.88 -6.49 -31.58
C ALA A 187 10.04 -7.89 -32.21
N PRO A 188 11.00 -8.10 -33.14
CA PRO A 188 11.44 -9.43 -33.58
C PRO A 188 11.81 -10.36 -32.42
N THR A 189 11.70 -11.68 -32.60
CA THR A 189 11.88 -12.67 -31.52
C THR A 189 13.23 -12.58 -30.83
N ASP A 190 14.32 -12.43 -31.60
CA ASP A 190 15.66 -12.40 -31.04
C ASP A 190 15.96 -11.05 -30.39
N GLU A 191 15.46 -9.95 -30.96
CA GLU A 191 15.46 -8.65 -30.31
C GLU A 191 14.70 -8.64 -28.97
N GLN A 192 13.49 -9.25 -28.89
CA GLN A 192 12.75 -9.40 -27.62
C GLN A 192 13.64 -10.05 -26.55
N ARG A 193 14.34 -11.14 -26.88
CA ARG A 193 15.24 -11.85 -25.95
C ARG A 193 16.42 -10.98 -25.53
N ARG A 194 17.00 -10.21 -26.46
CA ARG A 194 18.11 -9.27 -26.16
C ARG A 194 17.65 -8.13 -25.26
N ILE A 195 16.46 -7.56 -25.51
CA ILE A 195 15.82 -6.55 -24.66
C ILE A 195 15.64 -7.11 -23.25
N VAL A 196 15.02 -8.28 -23.09
CA VAL A 196 14.81 -8.92 -21.78
C VAL A 196 16.15 -9.15 -21.07
N ALA A 197 17.13 -9.74 -21.76
CA ALA A 197 18.45 -10.05 -21.19
C ALA A 197 19.21 -8.80 -20.74
N LYS A 198 19.00 -7.65 -21.39
CA LYS A 198 19.60 -6.37 -21.00
C LYS A 198 18.81 -5.68 -19.88
N LEU A 199 17.49 -5.68 -19.97
CA LEU A 199 16.59 -4.91 -19.11
C LEU A 199 16.44 -5.54 -17.72
N GLU A 200 16.24 -6.86 -17.62
CA GLU A 200 16.03 -7.52 -16.33
C GLU A 200 17.16 -7.29 -15.32
N PRO A 201 18.46 -7.44 -15.68
CA PRO A 201 19.55 -7.18 -14.74
C PRO A 201 19.62 -5.71 -14.32
N LEU A 202 19.27 -4.77 -15.20
CA LEU A 202 19.26 -3.34 -14.88
C LEU A 202 18.12 -2.99 -13.92
N LEU A 203 16.92 -3.52 -14.15
CA LEU A 203 15.79 -3.35 -13.23
C LEU A 203 16.05 -4.00 -11.88
N ALA A 204 16.67 -5.18 -11.86
CA ALA A 204 17.10 -5.84 -10.62
C ALA A 204 18.09 -4.97 -9.83
N ARG A 205 19.06 -4.33 -10.51
CA ARG A 205 19.97 -3.37 -9.87
C ARG A 205 19.21 -2.15 -9.31
N CYS A 206 18.25 -1.59 -10.04
CA CYS A 206 17.41 -0.50 -9.53
C CYS A 206 16.66 -0.92 -8.25
N ALA A 207 16.08 -2.13 -8.22
CA ALA A 207 15.39 -2.66 -7.05
C ALA A 207 16.33 -2.83 -5.84
N LEU A 208 17.55 -3.33 -6.06
CA LEU A 208 18.57 -3.42 -5.00
C LEU A 208 18.93 -2.04 -4.44
N VAL A 209 19.13 -1.04 -5.31
CA VAL A 209 19.41 0.33 -4.87
C VAL A 209 18.25 0.88 -4.04
N ARG A 210 16.98 0.67 -4.44
CA ARG A 210 15.82 1.08 -3.64
C ARG A 210 15.83 0.44 -2.25
N ALA A 211 16.14 -0.85 -2.15
CA ALA A 211 16.24 -1.54 -0.87
C ALA A 211 17.33 -0.96 0.02
N ASP A 212 18.49 -0.61 -0.55
CA ASP A 212 19.58 0.05 0.15
C ASP A 212 19.20 1.47 0.63
N LEU A 213 18.51 2.26 -0.20
CA LEU A 213 18.02 3.58 0.18
C LEU A 213 17.01 3.52 1.35
N GLU A 214 16.18 2.49 1.41
CA GLU A 214 15.31 2.23 2.57
C GLU A 214 16.09 1.78 3.81
N ARG A 215 17.17 1.01 3.62
CA ARG A 215 18.09 0.65 4.71
C ARG A 215 18.77 1.89 5.28
N VAL A 216 19.21 2.84 4.45
CA VAL A 216 19.79 4.10 4.89
C VAL A 216 18.83 4.88 5.78
N LYS A 217 17.54 4.99 5.41
CA LYS A 217 16.52 5.63 6.26
C LYS A 217 16.45 5.00 7.65
N ARG A 218 16.44 3.66 7.73
CA ARG A 218 16.44 2.94 9.02
C ARG A 218 17.71 3.20 9.83
N LEU A 219 18.88 3.18 9.19
CA LEU A 219 20.17 3.43 9.84
C LEU A 219 20.27 4.85 10.38
N VAL A 220 19.81 5.86 9.63
CA VAL A 220 19.79 7.26 10.10
C VAL A 220 18.94 7.38 11.38
N SER A 221 17.74 6.80 11.39
CA SER A 221 16.87 6.80 12.58
C SER A 221 17.53 6.11 13.78
N GLN A 222 18.22 4.99 13.56
CA GLN A 222 18.97 4.30 14.62
C GLN A 222 20.13 5.13 15.14
N GLN A 223 20.90 5.78 14.26
CA GLN A 223 22.04 6.61 14.63
C GLN A 223 21.61 7.85 15.42
N ARG A 224 20.51 8.49 15.03
CA ARG A 224 19.93 9.62 15.77
C ARG A 224 19.62 9.23 17.22
N ARG A 225 18.95 8.09 17.39
CA ARG A 225 18.63 7.51 18.70
C ARG A 225 19.89 7.19 19.51
N ALA A 226 20.90 6.60 18.89
CA ALA A 226 22.15 6.24 19.56
C ALA A 226 22.94 7.48 20.02
N ALA A 227 23.00 8.53 19.19
CA ALA A 227 23.64 9.79 19.51
C ALA A 227 22.98 10.46 20.73
N GLU A 228 21.65 10.51 20.76
CA GLU A 228 20.89 11.05 21.91
C GLU A 228 21.15 10.25 23.19
N ILE A 229 21.16 8.91 23.13
CA ILE A 229 21.49 8.07 24.29
C ILE A 229 22.92 8.32 24.77
N ALA A 230 23.89 8.45 23.86
CA ALA A 230 25.28 8.71 24.21
C ALA A 230 25.45 10.11 24.83
N ALA A 231 24.76 11.12 24.29
CA ALA A 231 24.77 12.49 24.75
C ALA A 231 24.37 12.60 26.22
N PHE A 232 23.21 12.06 26.58
CA PHE A 232 22.63 12.19 27.91
C PHE A 232 23.18 11.19 28.94
N ARG A 233 24.10 10.30 28.53
CA ARG A 233 24.89 9.43 29.42
C ARG A 233 26.31 9.93 29.67
N GLY A 234 26.62 11.18 29.32
CA GLY A 234 27.97 11.76 29.52
C GLY A 234 29.02 11.34 28.49
N ARG A 235 28.69 10.46 27.54
CA ARG A 235 29.67 9.85 26.62
C ARG A 235 30.10 10.76 25.48
N LEU A 236 29.38 11.85 25.22
CA LEU A 236 29.76 12.84 24.20
C LEU A 236 30.53 14.04 24.75
N ALA A 237 30.56 14.23 26.07
CA ALA A 237 31.15 15.41 26.72
C ALA A 237 32.32 15.09 27.67
N GLY A 238 32.59 13.82 27.98
CA GLY A 238 33.74 13.42 28.79
C GLY A 238 35.10 13.76 28.16
N ALA A 239 36.15 13.73 29.00
CA ALA A 239 37.54 13.89 28.58
C ALA A 239 37.92 12.80 27.56
N LYS A 240 38.56 13.20 26.46
CA LYS A 240 39.07 12.25 25.46
C LYS A 240 40.25 11.48 26.07
N ARG A 241 40.13 10.16 26.16
CA ARG A 241 41.25 9.25 26.41
C ARG A 241 42.15 9.17 25.18
N SER A 242 43.39 8.74 25.38
CA SER A 242 44.39 8.52 24.32
C SER A 242 43.92 7.55 23.21
N ASN A 243 42.96 6.67 23.50
CA ASN A 243 42.36 5.73 22.55
C ASN A 243 41.07 6.24 21.84
N GLY A 244 40.75 7.53 21.98
CA GLY A 244 39.58 8.15 21.35
C GLY A 244 38.25 7.98 22.09
N SER A 245 38.18 7.14 23.14
CA SER A 245 36.99 7.00 23.98
C SER A 245 36.86 8.17 24.98
N ARG A 246 35.64 8.57 25.35
CA ARG A 246 35.42 9.60 26.38
C ARG A 246 35.02 8.96 27.72
N GLU A 247 35.54 9.47 28.82
CA GLU A 247 35.12 9.01 30.16
C GLU A 247 33.65 9.32 30.43
N PRO A 248 32.87 8.39 31.03
CA PRO A 248 31.53 8.72 31.49
C PRO A 248 31.62 9.79 32.57
N SER A 249 31.07 10.97 32.29
CA SER A 249 31.01 12.04 33.27
C SER A 249 30.12 11.66 34.47
N ASN A 250 30.54 11.98 35.69
CA ASN A 250 29.82 11.77 36.94
C ASN A 250 28.72 12.83 37.17
N TRP A 251 27.80 12.98 36.22
CA TRP A 251 26.74 13.97 36.31
C TRP A 251 25.75 13.65 37.43
N SER A 252 25.41 14.65 38.24
CA SER A 252 24.32 14.53 39.18
C SER A 252 22.99 14.48 38.42
N THR A 253 22.07 13.69 38.94
CA THR A 253 20.70 13.64 38.44
C THR A 253 19.83 14.50 39.36
N VAL A 254 19.08 15.42 38.77
CA VAL A 254 18.17 16.30 39.51
C VAL A 254 16.74 16.11 38.99
N PRO A 255 15.70 16.26 39.83
CA PRO A 255 14.34 16.29 39.33
C PRO A 255 14.13 17.54 38.46
N LEU A 256 13.36 17.42 37.38
CA LEU A 256 13.08 18.55 36.48
C LEU A 256 12.48 19.75 37.23
N SER A 257 11.73 19.52 38.31
CA SER A 257 11.21 20.58 39.19
C SER A 257 12.26 21.57 39.68
N SER A 258 13.50 21.12 39.92
CA SER A 258 14.60 21.99 40.38
C SER A 258 15.09 22.98 39.32
N LEU A 259 14.74 22.76 38.05
CA LEU A 259 15.14 23.59 36.90
C LEU A 259 14.02 24.51 36.41
N ILE A 260 12.79 24.33 36.91
CA ILE A 260 11.61 25.07 36.46
C ILE A 260 11.45 26.34 37.31
N ALA A 261 11.44 27.50 36.65
CA ALA A 261 11.11 28.78 37.26
C ALA A 261 9.59 29.01 37.32
N GLU A 262 8.84 28.57 36.30
CA GLU A 262 7.38 28.70 36.24
C GLU A 262 6.71 27.48 35.60
N GLY A 263 5.58 27.04 36.16
CA GLY A 263 4.76 25.94 35.63
C GLY A 263 4.96 24.60 36.37
N PRO A 264 4.50 23.47 35.79
CA PRO A 264 3.79 23.34 34.52
C PRO A 264 2.38 23.92 34.57
N ALA A 265 1.99 24.63 33.51
CA ALA A 265 0.65 25.19 33.35
C ALA A 265 -0.05 24.60 32.12
N ASN A 266 -1.26 24.06 32.31
CA ASN A 266 -2.08 23.56 31.20
C ASN A 266 -2.62 24.71 30.35
N GLY A 267 -2.75 24.44 29.05
CA GLY A 267 -3.35 25.35 28.09
C GLY A 267 -4.88 25.43 28.18
N LEU A 268 -5.46 26.15 27.24
CA LEU A 268 -6.89 26.36 27.10
C LEU A 268 -7.39 25.64 25.84
N SER A 269 -8.44 24.83 25.96
CA SER A 269 -9.05 24.10 24.83
C SER A 269 -10.50 24.54 24.60
N PRO A 270 -10.74 25.68 23.91
CA PRO A 270 -12.08 26.05 23.48
C PRO A 270 -12.56 25.13 22.34
N ALA A 271 -13.88 24.99 22.20
CA ALA A 271 -14.49 24.34 21.04
C ALA A 271 -14.08 25.06 19.74
N GLY A 272 -13.68 24.30 18.72
CA GLY A 272 -13.33 24.85 17.41
C GLY A 272 -14.59 25.20 16.62
N VAL A 273 -14.63 26.38 16.02
CA VAL A 273 -15.71 26.81 15.12
C VAL A 273 -15.10 27.06 13.74
N MET A 274 -15.71 26.49 12.70
CA MET A 274 -15.32 26.76 11.30
C MET A 274 -15.49 28.26 11.00
N GLY A 275 -14.46 28.91 10.47
CA GLY A 275 -14.47 30.35 10.19
C GLY A 275 -14.15 31.26 11.38
N ALA A 276 -13.59 30.72 12.47
CA ALA A 276 -13.17 31.49 13.63
C ALA A 276 -12.18 32.63 13.27
N SER A 277 -12.53 33.88 13.57
CA SER A 277 -11.66 35.06 13.43
C SER A 277 -10.77 35.33 14.65
N GLY A 278 -10.94 34.55 15.72
CA GLY A 278 -10.25 34.77 16.99
C GLY A 278 -8.79 34.30 17.05
N THR A 279 -8.34 33.99 18.25
CA THR A 279 -6.92 33.77 18.61
C THR A 279 -6.32 32.51 17.97
N LEU A 280 -5.02 32.55 17.67
CA LEU A 280 -4.28 31.38 17.19
C LEU A 280 -3.95 30.43 18.36
N SER A 281 -4.34 29.18 18.22
CA SER A 281 -4.08 28.10 19.17
C SER A 281 -3.25 27.00 18.49
N LEU A 282 -2.17 26.57 19.14
CA LEU A 282 -1.33 25.49 18.63
C LEU A 282 -2.09 24.14 18.60
N ARG A 283 -1.73 23.30 17.64
CA ARG A 283 -2.10 21.88 17.60
C ARG A 283 -0.94 21.03 18.12
N LEU A 284 -1.20 19.77 18.49
CA LEU A 284 -0.14 18.85 18.92
C LEU A 284 0.99 18.74 17.88
N THR A 285 0.65 18.73 16.59
CA THR A 285 1.60 18.72 15.47
C THR A 285 2.65 19.84 15.52
N ALA A 286 2.39 20.97 16.21
CA ALA A 286 3.33 22.07 16.38
C ALA A 286 4.61 21.67 17.15
N THR A 287 4.54 20.63 18.00
CA THR A 287 5.65 20.23 18.89
C THR A 287 6.11 18.78 18.67
N THR A 288 5.38 17.98 17.87
CA THR A 288 5.64 16.54 17.70
C THR A 288 7.04 16.24 17.15
N SER A 289 7.57 17.09 16.25
CA SER A 289 8.90 16.93 15.64
C SER A 289 10.07 17.26 16.58
N GLY A 290 9.80 17.79 17.77
CA GLY A 290 10.84 18.28 18.68
C GLY A 290 11.38 19.68 18.33
N VAL A 291 10.85 20.29 17.26
CA VAL A 291 11.12 21.67 16.80
C VAL A 291 9.78 22.33 16.57
N LEU A 292 9.64 23.60 16.94
CA LEU A 292 8.38 24.31 16.78
C LEU A 292 8.01 24.45 15.31
N ARG A 293 6.75 24.15 14.99
CA ARG A 293 6.14 24.44 13.69
C ARG A 293 4.97 25.41 13.89
N LEU A 294 4.90 26.42 13.05
CA LEU A 294 3.83 27.44 13.03
C LEU A 294 3.11 27.53 11.68
N ASP A 295 3.23 26.48 10.85
CA ASP A 295 2.49 26.36 9.60
C ASP A 295 1.00 26.08 9.82
N GLU A 296 0.20 26.15 8.75
CA GLU A 296 -1.26 25.96 8.79
C GLU A 296 -1.69 24.61 9.39
N ALA A 297 -0.85 23.57 9.27
CA ALA A 297 -1.16 22.26 9.84
C ALA A 297 -0.90 22.21 11.35
N ALA A 298 -0.04 23.09 11.86
CA ALA A 298 0.36 23.19 13.26
C ALA A 298 -0.50 24.17 14.09
N VAL A 299 -1.35 24.98 13.45
CA VAL A 299 -2.12 26.04 14.11
C VAL A 299 -3.60 25.94 13.77
N LYS A 300 -4.48 26.38 14.67
CA LYS A 300 -5.90 26.61 14.41
C LYS A 300 -6.34 27.95 15.01
N ARG A 301 -7.42 28.53 14.50
CA ARG A 301 -8.10 29.66 15.16
C ARG A 301 -9.16 29.16 16.13
N VAL A 302 -9.33 29.89 17.23
CA VAL A 302 -10.39 29.65 18.23
C VAL A 302 -11.15 30.94 18.50
N ASN A 303 -12.44 30.83 18.82
CA ASN A 303 -13.32 31.99 19.08
C ASN A 303 -13.13 32.61 20.48
N VAL A 304 -12.06 32.27 21.18
CA VAL A 304 -11.75 32.83 22.49
C VAL A 304 -10.52 33.71 22.37
N THR A 305 -10.61 34.91 22.94
CA THR A 305 -9.47 35.82 23.07
C THR A 305 -9.23 36.07 24.54
N PRO A 306 -8.23 35.40 25.15
CA PRO A 306 -7.88 35.65 26.53
C PRO A 306 -7.42 37.11 26.72
N PRO A 307 -7.68 37.73 27.88
CA PRO A 307 -7.15 39.05 28.20
C PRO A 307 -5.62 39.12 28.00
N PRO A 308 -5.03 40.27 27.64
CA PRO A 308 -3.58 40.37 27.38
C PRO A 308 -2.68 39.92 28.53
N ASN A 309 -3.13 40.07 29.78
CA ASN A 309 -2.41 39.63 30.99
C ASN A 309 -2.65 38.14 31.33
N SER A 310 -3.38 37.40 30.49
CA SER A 310 -3.68 36.00 30.73
C SER A 310 -2.44 35.12 30.67
N ARG A 311 -2.40 34.11 31.56
CA ARG A 311 -1.34 33.09 31.57
C ARG A 311 -1.32 32.19 30.32
N TYR A 312 -2.35 32.22 29.47
CA TYR A 312 -2.44 31.33 28.30
C TYR A 312 -1.61 31.80 27.11
N TRP A 313 -1.20 33.07 27.10
CA TRP A 313 -0.33 33.62 26.06
C TRP A 313 1.07 33.05 26.16
N LEU A 314 1.55 32.52 25.04
CA LEU A 314 2.93 32.07 24.90
C LEU A 314 3.89 33.25 24.80
N ARG A 315 5.07 33.06 25.38
CA ARG A 315 6.20 33.98 25.34
C ARG A 315 7.40 33.27 24.70
N PRO A 316 8.23 33.98 23.92
CA PRO A 316 9.49 33.43 23.44
C PRO A 316 10.30 32.79 24.58
N GLY A 317 10.77 31.56 24.36
CA GLY A 317 11.44 30.75 25.38
C GLY A 317 10.54 29.82 26.19
N ASP A 318 9.22 29.89 26.03
CA ASP A 318 8.29 28.94 26.67
C ASP A 318 8.56 27.51 26.16
N LEU A 319 8.79 26.56 27.06
CA LEU A 319 8.98 25.16 26.71
C LEU A 319 7.65 24.43 26.81
N LEU A 320 7.15 23.95 25.68
CA LEU A 320 5.87 23.25 25.56
C LEU A 320 6.11 21.74 25.58
N ILE A 321 5.26 21.00 26.29
CA ILE A 321 5.33 19.55 26.44
C ILE A 321 3.94 18.96 26.19
N GLN A 322 3.84 17.96 25.31
CA GLN A 322 2.59 17.23 25.06
C GLN A 322 2.24 16.35 26.26
N ARG A 323 1.08 16.65 26.87
CA ARG A 323 0.51 15.94 28.02
C ARG A 323 -0.16 14.63 27.62
N ALA A 324 -0.83 14.62 26.47
CA ALA A 324 -1.65 13.51 26.01
C ALA A 324 -1.55 13.39 24.48
N ASN A 325 -1.15 12.22 24.01
CA ASN A 325 -1.07 11.84 22.60
C ASN A 325 -0.94 10.31 22.51
N ALA A 326 -0.68 9.77 21.31
CA ALA A 326 -0.19 8.41 21.15
C ALA A 326 1.06 8.15 22.01
N LEU A 327 1.25 6.89 22.44
CA LEU A 327 2.29 6.45 23.36
C LEU A 327 3.72 6.87 22.94
N GLU A 328 3.96 6.98 21.64
CA GLU A 328 5.24 7.38 21.06
C GLU A 328 5.50 8.90 21.06
N HIS A 329 4.45 9.72 21.22
CA HIS A 329 4.53 11.17 21.15
C HIS A 329 4.28 11.88 22.48
N VAL A 330 3.76 11.19 23.49
CA VAL A 330 3.66 11.71 24.85
C VAL A 330 5.02 12.22 25.35
N GLY A 331 5.02 13.41 25.95
CA GLY A 331 6.23 14.11 26.37
C GLY A 331 6.95 14.87 25.27
N ALA A 332 6.37 14.99 24.06
CA ALA A 332 7.04 15.73 22.97
C ALA A 332 7.13 17.19 23.30
N SER A 333 8.30 17.78 23.02
CA SER A 333 8.57 19.13 23.48
C SER A 333 9.22 19.99 22.41
N ALA A 334 8.88 21.27 22.43
CA ALA A 334 9.55 22.27 21.61
C ALA A 334 9.58 23.59 22.37
N ILE A 335 10.63 24.37 22.11
CA ILE A 335 10.73 25.75 22.60
C ILE A 335 9.92 26.63 21.67
N PHE A 336 9.05 27.45 22.23
CA PHE A 336 8.33 28.47 21.50
C PHE A 336 9.26 29.65 21.20
N ASP A 337 9.46 29.96 19.92
CA ASP A 337 10.27 31.08 19.41
C ASP A 337 9.44 32.04 18.54
N GLY A 338 8.11 31.86 18.51
CA GLY A 338 7.19 32.74 17.80
C GLY A 338 6.96 34.09 18.48
N PRO A 339 6.20 35.00 17.84
CA PRO A 339 5.90 36.31 18.40
C PRO A 339 5.10 36.21 19.71
N PRO A 340 5.42 37.07 20.71
CA PRO A 340 4.69 37.11 21.98
C PRO A 340 3.22 37.47 21.77
N GLN A 341 2.36 37.05 22.70
CA GLN A 341 0.91 37.37 22.72
C GLN A 341 0.15 37.06 21.42
N THR A 342 0.68 36.15 20.60
CA THR A 342 0.07 35.77 19.32
C THR A 342 -0.59 34.40 19.41
N TYR A 343 0.04 33.49 20.15
CA TYR A 343 -0.37 32.09 20.23
C TYR A 343 -0.77 31.70 21.66
N ILE A 344 -1.82 30.92 21.76
CA ILE A 344 -2.17 30.12 22.93
C ILE A 344 -1.96 28.64 22.61
N TYR A 345 -2.12 27.76 23.60
CA TYR A 345 -1.89 26.33 23.47
C TYR A 345 -3.02 25.54 24.13
N PRO A 346 -3.29 24.30 23.70
CA PRO A 346 -4.40 23.49 24.21
C PRO A 346 -4.06 22.85 25.56
N ASP A 347 -5.07 22.41 26.30
CA ASP A 347 -4.92 21.69 27.58
C ASP A 347 -4.19 20.34 27.44
N LEU A 348 -4.09 19.81 26.21
CA LEU A 348 -3.27 18.65 25.85
C LEU A 348 -1.77 18.95 25.85
N MET A 349 -1.38 20.20 26.10
CA MET A 349 0.00 20.63 26.31
C MET A 349 0.16 21.29 27.68
N MET A 350 1.37 21.17 28.23
CA MET A 350 1.84 21.89 29.41
C MET A 350 2.95 22.85 29.00
N ARG A 351 2.97 24.04 29.60
CA ARG A 351 4.09 24.99 29.50
C ARG A 351 4.92 24.97 30.77
N ILE A 352 6.24 24.94 30.64
CA ILE A 352 7.20 25.30 31.70
C ILE A 352 8.11 26.44 31.23
N ARG A 353 8.68 27.18 32.18
CA ARG A 353 9.73 28.18 31.95
C ARG A 353 11.00 27.83 32.71
N ILE A 354 12.12 27.99 32.02
CA ILE A 354 13.48 27.81 32.55
C ILE A 354 14.22 29.07 32.16
N ASP A 355 14.78 29.79 33.13
CA ASP A 355 15.34 31.14 32.91
C ASP A 355 16.62 31.08 32.07
N ASP A 356 17.54 30.17 32.41
CA ASP A 356 18.78 30.00 31.67
C ASP A 356 18.54 29.34 30.30
N GLU A 357 18.95 30.03 29.23
CA GLU A 357 18.74 29.59 27.86
C GLU A 357 19.43 28.26 27.54
N ILE A 358 20.64 28.04 28.05
CA ILE A 358 21.43 26.84 27.77
C ILE A 358 20.76 25.63 28.43
N THR A 359 20.37 25.78 29.70
CA THR A 359 19.62 24.77 30.45
C THR A 359 18.29 24.48 29.76
N ARG A 360 17.58 25.52 29.30
CA ARG A 360 16.32 25.37 28.54
C ARG A 360 16.50 24.55 27.27
N ARG A 361 17.50 24.87 26.45
CA ARG A 361 17.83 24.11 25.22
C ARG A 361 18.23 22.68 25.52
N TYR A 362 19.05 22.47 26.55
CA TYR A 362 19.47 21.14 27.01
C TYR A 362 18.28 20.30 27.46
N VAL A 363 17.40 20.85 28.31
CA VAL A 363 16.18 20.17 28.78
C VAL A 363 15.23 19.88 27.63
N ALA A 364 15.02 20.81 26.70
CA ALA A 364 14.19 20.58 25.52
C ALA A 364 14.72 19.41 24.65
N ARG A 365 16.05 19.30 24.48
CA ARG A 365 16.66 18.15 23.81
C ARG A 365 16.51 16.87 24.63
N TYR A 366 16.68 16.93 25.95
CA TYR A 366 16.56 15.76 26.83
C TYR A 366 15.14 15.19 26.87
N LEU A 367 14.11 16.04 26.95
CA LEU A 367 12.70 15.65 26.91
C LEU A 367 12.35 14.87 25.63
N ASN A 368 13.01 15.19 24.52
CA ASN A 368 12.84 14.48 23.26
C ASN A 368 13.67 13.20 23.15
N SER A 369 14.60 12.94 24.08
CA SER A 369 15.48 11.78 24.07
C SER A 369 14.76 10.47 24.43
N PRO A 370 15.28 9.31 24.00
CA PRO A 370 14.68 8.00 24.31
C PRO A 370 14.55 7.73 25.82
N ALA A 371 15.43 8.30 26.65
CA ALA A 371 15.40 8.14 28.10
C ALA A 371 14.17 8.81 28.72
N ALA A 372 13.94 10.09 28.40
CA ALA A 372 12.77 10.82 28.87
C ALA A 372 11.47 10.23 28.30
N ARG A 373 11.46 9.84 27.02
CA ARG A 373 10.29 9.17 26.41
C ARG A 373 9.93 7.86 27.07
N ARG A 374 10.94 7.06 27.45
CA ARG A 374 10.72 5.83 28.21
C ARG A 374 10.15 6.13 29.59
N TYR A 375 10.73 7.09 30.31
CA TYR A 375 10.20 7.50 31.61
C TYR A 375 8.72 7.89 31.54
N PHE A 376 8.34 8.74 30.59
CA PHE A 376 6.94 9.15 30.43
C PHE A 376 6.02 7.99 30.06
N ARG A 377 6.48 7.05 29.23
CA ARG A 377 5.73 5.84 28.87
C ARG A 377 5.46 4.96 30.09
N ASP A 378 6.49 4.75 30.91
CA ASP A 378 6.43 3.85 32.06
C ASP A 378 5.59 4.45 33.22
N HIS A 379 5.44 5.77 33.27
CA HIS A 379 4.71 6.48 34.33
C HIS A 379 3.38 7.11 33.87
N ALA A 380 3.03 7.03 32.58
CA ALA A 380 1.77 7.59 32.08
C ALA A 380 0.56 6.86 32.67
N THR A 381 -0.48 7.63 32.99
CA THR A 381 -1.72 7.14 33.62
C THR A 381 -2.88 7.19 32.62
N GLY A 382 -3.79 6.20 32.63
CA GLY A 382 -5.05 6.21 31.88
C GLY A 382 -5.56 4.82 31.45
N SER A 383 -6.86 4.54 31.67
CA SER A 383 -7.50 3.23 31.45
C SER A 383 -7.96 2.93 30.02
N ALA A 384 -7.42 3.60 29.00
CA ALA A 384 -7.74 3.32 27.61
C ALA A 384 -6.45 3.18 26.82
N SER A 385 -6.28 2.04 26.16
CA SER A 385 -5.11 1.63 25.36
C SER A 385 -4.75 2.59 24.20
N THR A 386 -5.44 3.73 24.06
CA THR A 386 -5.36 4.63 22.90
C THR A 386 -4.80 6.03 23.21
N MET A 387 -4.81 6.53 24.45
CA MET A 387 -4.27 7.86 24.80
C MET A 387 -3.67 7.96 26.22
N PRO A 388 -2.39 7.58 26.39
CA PRO A 388 -1.65 7.80 27.64
C PRO A 388 -1.56 9.29 28.00
N LYS A 389 -1.68 9.61 29.29
CA LYS A 389 -1.57 10.98 29.82
C LYS A 389 -0.48 11.07 30.87
N ILE A 390 0.37 12.09 30.76
CA ILE A 390 1.31 12.48 31.83
C ILE A 390 0.72 13.62 32.65
N THR A 391 0.91 13.59 33.96
CA THR A 391 0.50 14.68 34.85
C THR A 391 1.64 15.68 35.05
N GLY A 392 1.32 16.88 35.53
CA GLY A 392 2.36 17.84 35.92
C GLY A 392 3.29 17.31 37.02
N ARG A 393 2.81 16.39 37.86
CA ARG A 393 3.62 15.69 38.87
C ARG A 393 4.68 14.80 38.20
N ILE A 394 4.26 13.93 37.28
CA ILE A 394 5.17 13.06 36.51
C ILE A 394 6.22 13.90 35.78
N LEU A 395 5.83 15.03 35.18
CA LEU A 395 6.77 15.93 34.52
C LEU A 395 7.82 16.50 35.50
N LYS A 396 7.39 16.96 36.68
CA LYS A 396 8.28 17.50 37.73
C LYS A 396 9.27 16.47 38.27
N GLU A 397 8.85 15.21 38.37
CA GLU A 397 9.63 14.09 38.91
C GLU A 397 10.63 13.49 37.90
N LEU A 398 10.56 13.87 36.61
CA LEU A 398 11.48 13.39 35.59
C LEU A 398 12.94 13.57 36.03
N PRO A 399 13.74 12.50 36.14
CA PRO A 399 15.16 12.59 36.45
C PRO A 399 15.92 13.15 35.24
N VAL A 400 16.58 14.29 35.42
CA VAL A 400 17.39 14.98 34.41
C VAL A 400 18.87 14.87 34.78
N PRO A 401 19.71 14.25 33.93
CA PRO A 401 21.16 14.28 34.12
C PRO A 401 21.65 15.70 33.80
N LEU A 402 22.22 16.39 34.79
CA LEU A 402 22.58 17.80 34.69
C LEU A 402 24.10 17.99 34.71
N PRO A 403 24.73 18.28 33.56
CA PRO A 403 26.15 18.53 33.50
C PRO A 403 26.48 20.02 33.74
N PRO A 404 27.76 20.36 34.00
CA PRO A 404 28.21 21.74 34.03
C PRO A 404 27.87 22.49 32.73
N ARG A 405 27.70 23.81 32.83
CA ARG A 405 27.29 24.68 31.70
C ARG A 405 28.09 24.45 30.42
N GLU A 406 29.41 24.36 30.52
CA GLU A 406 30.28 24.14 29.35
C GLU A 406 30.08 22.77 28.71
N GLN A 407 29.77 21.75 29.52
CA GLN A 407 29.43 20.42 29.00
C GLN A 407 28.03 20.39 28.36
N MET A 408 27.04 21.12 28.90
CA MET A 408 25.74 21.29 28.23
C MET A 408 25.92 21.89 26.83
N LYS A 409 26.71 22.96 26.70
CA LYS A 409 27.05 23.58 25.41
C LYS A 409 27.69 22.57 24.46
N ALA A 410 28.67 21.81 24.94
CA ALA A 410 29.37 20.81 24.13
C ALA A 410 28.43 19.70 23.64
N VAL A 411 27.52 19.21 24.50
CA VAL A 411 26.49 18.22 24.11
C VAL A 411 25.57 18.79 23.04
N LEU A 412 25.05 20.00 23.23
CA LEU A 412 24.15 20.64 22.27
C LEU A 412 24.82 20.84 20.91
N ALA A 413 26.05 21.37 20.90
CA ALA A 413 26.81 21.58 19.67
C ALA A 413 27.08 20.27 18.92
N GLU A 414 27.43 19.19 19.63
CA GLU A 414 27.68 17.90 19.01
C GLU A 414 26.39 17.26 18.46
N LEU A 415 25.27 17.37 19.18
CA LEU A 415 23.97 16.88 18.70
C LEU A 415 23.48 17.65 17.46
N ASP A 416 23.67 18.97 17.44
CA ASP A 416 23.32 19.82 16.30
C ASP A 416 24.20 19.46 15.08
N ARG A 417 25.51 19.28 15.29
CA ARG A 417 26.45 18.83 14.25
C ARG A 417 26.09 17.45 13.68
N LEU A 418 25.78 16.49 14.54
CA LEU A 418 25.38 15.14 14.13
C LEU A 418 24.05 15.17 13.38
N SER A 419 23.07 15.92 13.87
CA SER A 419 21.76 16.09 13.21
C SER A 419 21.93 16.68 11.82
N GLY A 420 22.72 17.75 11.66
CA GLY A 420 22.96 18.36 10.34
C GLY A 420 23.61 17.41 9.34
N ARG A 421 24.51 16.52 9.79
CA ARG A 421 25.10 15.47 8.94
C ARG A 421 24.09 14.41 8.54
N LEU A 422 23.26 13.95 9.48
CA LEU A 422 22.21 12.96 9.20
C LEU A 422 21.16 13.53 8.23
N ASP A 423 20.77 14.79 8.40
CA ASP A 423 19.82 15.46 7.52
C ASP A 423 20.40 15.63 6.09
N ALA A 424 21.70 15.91 5.97
CA ALA A 424 22.38 15.92 4.67
C ALA A 424 22.34 14.55 3.99
N VAL A 425 22.62 13.46 4.72
CA VAL A 425 22.51 12.08 4.21
C VAL A 425 21.08 11.78 3.76
N MET A 426 20.07 12.20 4.53
CA MET A 426 18.67 11.99 4.15
C MET A 426 18.28 12.75 2.87
N ARG A 427 18.78 13.98 2.68
CA ARG A 427 18.57 14.75 1.44
C ARG A 427 19.21 14.04 0.24
N ASP A 428 20.45 13.58 0.37
CA ASP A 428 21.14 12.83 -0.69
C ASP A 428 20.43 11.51 -1.00
N ASN A 429 19.97 10.79 0.03
CA ASN A 429 19.19 9.56 -0.11
C ASN A 429 17.89 9.79 -0.91
N GLN A 430 17.17 10.88 -0.61
CA GLN A 430 15.96 11.24 -1.35
C GLN A 430 16.26 11.61 -2.80
N ARG A 431 17.36 12.34 -3.05
CA ARG A 431 17.80 12.67 -4.41
C ARG A 431 18.11 11.39 -5.21
N CYS A 432 18.79 10.43 -4.59
CA CYS A 432 19.11 9.15 -5.23
C CYS A 432 17.85 8.34 -5.54
N ALA A 433 16.87 8.31 -4.64
CA ALA A 433 15.58 7.65 -4.89
C ALA A 433 14.92 8.20 -6.16
N ASN A 434 14.82 9.52 -6.26
CA ASN A 434 14.23 10.19 -7.43
C ASN A 434 15.02 9.92 -8.73
N LEU A 435 16.34 9.76 -8.65
CA LEU A 435 17.17 9.43 -9.82
C LEU A 435 16.96 7.99 -10.28
N VAL A 436 16.81 7.05 -9.36
CA VAL A 436 16.51 5.64 -9.68
C VAL A 436 15.14 5.53 -10.36
N ASP A 437 14.13 6.27 -9.87
CA ASP A 437 12.81 6.35 -10.52
C ASP A 437 12.93 6.80 -11.99
N LYS A 438 13.67 7.88 -12.23
CA LYS A 438 13.89 8.42 -13.58
C LYS A 438 14.68 7.47 -14.48
N LEU A 439 15.69 6.81 -13.93
CA LEU A 439 16.50 5.84 -14.67
C LEU A 439 15.65 4.64 -15.10
N GLU A 440 14.84 4.10 -14.19
CA GLU A 440 13.93 2.99 -14.48
C GLU A 440 12.96 3.34 -15.61
N GLN A 441 12.32 4.51 -15.54
CA GLN A 441 11.45 5.01 -16.60
C GLN A 441 12.19 5.19 -17.94
N ALA A 442 13.41 5.72 -17.92
CA ALA A 442 14.21 5.90 -19.13
C ALA A 442 14.63 4.56 -19.76
N LEU A 443 14.98 3.56 -18.94
CA LEU A 443 15.33 2.21 -19.40
C LEU A 443 14.13 1.53 -20.05
N LEU A 444 12.96 1.58 -19.41
CA LEU A 444 11.73 1.02 -19.96
C LEU A 444 11.34 1.70 -21.26
N ARG A 445 11.45 3.04 -21.32
CA ARG A 445 11.20 3.79 -22.55
C ARG A 445 12.14 3.35 -23.68
N LYS A 446 13.45 3.37 -23.45
CA LYS A 446 14.44 2.91 -24.45
C LYS A 446 14.19 1.47 -24.90
N ALA A 447 13.77 0.59 -23.98
CA ALA A 447 13.48 -0.81 -24.28
C ALA A 447 12.34 -0.95 -25.30
N PHE A 448 11.28 -0.15 -25.20
CA PHE A 448 10.07 -0.28 -26.00
C PHE A 448 9.92 0.81 -27.08
N ASP A 449 10.94 1.66 -27.23
CA ASP A 449 11.17 2.55 -28.38
C ASP A 449 12.22 1.95 -29.36
N GLY A 450 12.89 0.83 -29.00
CA GLY A 450 13.91 0.16 -29.85
C GLY A 450 15.32 0.74 -29.75
N ASP A 451 15.61 1.48 -28.67
CA ASP A 451 16.88 2.18 -28.43
C ASP A 451 17.76 1.51 -27.37
N LEU A 452 17.32 0.37 -26.80
CA LEU A 452 18.04 -0.32 -25.72
C LEU A 452 19.12 -1.29 -26.24
N VAL A 453 18.90 -1.89 -27.41
CA VAL A 453 19.77 -2.88 -28.04
C VAL A 453 19.89 -2.57 -29.53
N ASP A 454 20.95 -3.04 -30.18
CA ASP A 454 21.16 -2.79 -31.61
C ASP A 454 20.08 -3.45 -32.46
N GLN A 455 19.53 -2.74 -33.45
CA GLN A 455 18.56 -3.30 -34.39
C GLN A 455 19.27 -4.20 -35.41
N ARG A 456 18.61 -5.28 -35.82
CA ARG A 456 19.15 -6.28 -36.75
C ARG A 456 18.16 -6.54 -37.88
N PRO A 457 18.33 -5.90 -39.05
CA PRO A 457 17.37 -5.98 -40.15
C PRO A 457 17.20 -7.39 -40.77
N ASP A 458 18.14 -8.29 -40.51
CA ASP A 458 18.11 -9.69 -40.95
C ASP A 458 17.21 -10.60 -40.09
N GLU A 459 16.74 -10.11 -38.94
CA GLU A 459 15.82 -10.85 -38.07
C GLU A 459 14.40 -10.94 -38.68
N LEU A 460 13.68 -12.01 -38.36
CA LEU A 460 12.31 -12.20 -38.82
C LEU A 460 11.40 -11.07 -38.30
N PRO A 461 10.72 -10.31 -39.19
CA PRO A 461 9.88 -9.18 -38.78
C PRO A 461 8.74 -9.62 -37.86
N ALA A 462 8.41 -8.76 -36.89
CA ALA A 462 7.38 -9.03 -35.89
C ALA A 462 5.98 -9.26 -36.49
N SER A 463 5.70 -8.68 -37.66
CA SER A 463 4.46 -8.93 -38.41
C SER A 463 4.27 -10.41 -38.79
N GLN A 464 5.36 -11.14 -39.07
CA GLN A 464 5.30 -12.57 -39.38
C GLN A 464 5.12 -13.41 -38.11
N ILE A 465 5.64 -12.96 -36.97
CA ILE A 465 5.45 -13.62 -35.66
C ILE A 465 3.96 -13.71 -35.29
N LEU A 466 3.16 -12.67 -35.58
CA LEU A 466 1.74 -12.66 -35.28
C LEU A 466 0.94 -13.76 -36.02
N SER A 467 1.49 -14.25 -37.13
CA SER A 467 0.90 -15.34 -37.92
C SER A 467 1.29 -16.73 -37.41
N MET A 468 2.24 -16.83 -36.48
CA MET A 468 2.68 -18.10 -35.89
C MET A 468 1.59 -18.71 -34.97
N PRO A 469 1.57 -20.05 -34.82
CA PRO A 469 0.63 -20.71 -33.93
C PRO A 469 0.88 -20.35 -32.46
N VAL A 470 -0.16 -20.46 -31.64
CA VAL A 470 -0.05 -20.33 -30.18
C VAL A 470 0.80 -21.49 -29.62
N ARG A 471 1.75 -21.18 -28.72
CA ARG A 471 2.60 -22.21 -28.08
C ARG A 471 1.76 -23.21 -27.30
N ASP A 472 2.18 -24.47 -27.34
CA ASP A 472 1.74 -25.56 -26.47
C ASP A 472 0.29 -25.40 -26.02
N LYS A 473 -0.66 -25.38 -26.97
CA LYS A 473 -2.07 -25.25 -26.61
C LYS A 473 -2.41 -26.38 -25.65
N ILE A 474 -2.74 -26.06 -24.39
CA ILE A 474 -3.44 -27.03 -23.54
C ILE A 474 -4.62 -27.51 -24.39
N PRO A 475 -4.73 -28.82 -24.68
CA PRO A 475 -5.81 -29.34 -25.49
C PRO A 475 -7.10 -28.81 -24.87
N GLN A 476 -7.76 -27.91 -25.59
CA GLN A 476 -9.13 -27.62 -25.22
C GLN A 476 -9.83 -28.97 -25.39
N PRO A 477 -10.60 -29.46 -24.41
CA PRO A 477 -11.55 -30.52 -24.73
C PRO A 477 -12.25 -30.01 -25.97
N ARG A 478 -12.12 -30.74 -27.10
CA ARG A 478 -12.76 -30.36 -28.35
C ARG A 478 -14.17 -30.00 -27.90
N ARG A 479 -14.58 -28.75 -28.12
CA ARG A 479 -16.00 -28.48 -28.24
C ARG A 479 -16.39 -29.26 -29.48
N GLY A 480 -16.57 -30.57 -29.33
CA GLY A 480 -17.61 -31.21 -30.05
C GLY A 480 -18.79 -30.27 -29.87
N ARG A 481 -19.46 -29.99 -30.97
CA ARG A 481 -20.91 -29.87 -30.88
C ARG A 481 -21.49 -31.20 -30.37
N THR A 482 -21.04 -31.69 -29.22
CA THR A 482 -21.99 -32.14 -28.24
C THR A 482 -22.74 -30.87 -27.92
N LYS A 483 -23.91 -30.71 -28.56
CA LYS A 483 -25.01 -30.10 -27.84
C LYS A 483 -24.84 -30.58 -26.41
N MET A 484 -24.57 -29.67 -25.47
CA MET A 484 -25.02 -29.95 -24.11
C MET A 484 -26.44 -30.48 -24.31
N PRO A 485 -26.87 -31.57 -23.66
CA PRO A 485 -28.30 -31.72 -23.54
C PRO A 485 -28.74 -30.34 -23.05
N ASN A 486 -29.56 -29.65 -23.85
CA ASN A 486 -30.45 -28.68 -23.23
C ASN A 486 -30.90 -29.44 -21.98
N ARG A 487 -30.69 -28.91 -20.77
CA ARG A 487 -31.60 -29.29 -19.70
C ARG A 487 -32.95 -28.98 -20.32
N SER A 488 -33.60 -30.06 -20.77
CA SER A 488 -34.30 -30.03 -22.05
C SER A 488 -35.37 -28.96 -21.97
N SER A 489 -35.69 -28.26 -23.06
CA SER A 489 -36.98 -27.57 -23.08
C SER A 489 -38.03 -28.57 -22.61
N ALA A 490 -37.92 -29.85 -23.03
CA ALA A 490 -38.72 -30.95 -22.51
C ALA A 490 -38.76 -31.14 -20.97
N HIS A 491 -37.73 -30.80 -20.18
CA HIS A 491 -37.83 -30.87 -18.71
C HIS A 491 -38.66 -29.70 -18.18
N LEU A 492 -38.35 -28.47 -18.59
CA LEU A 492 -39.13 -27.28 -18.22
C LEU A 492 -40.56 -27.33 -18.78
N ASP A 493 -40.73 -27.86 -19.99
CA ASP A 493 -42.00 -28.16 -20.65
C ASP A 493 -42.73 -29.26 -19.86
N ASN A 494 -42.06 -30.30 -19.35
CA ASN A 494 -42.68 -31.30 -18.47
C ASN A 494 -43.09 -30.70 -17.11
N VAL A 495 -42.28 -29.83 -16.49
CA VAL A 495 -42.64 -29.14 -15.24
C VAL A 495 -43.82 -28.19 -15.48
N ARG A 496 -43.81 -27.51 -16.62
CA ARG A 496 -44.90 -26.62 -17.06
C ARG A 496 -46.17 -27.39 -17.33
N GLU A 497 -46.12 -28.46 -18.12
CA GLU A 497 -47.25 -29.31 -18.46
C GLU A 497 -47.82 -29.96 -17.20
N TYR A 498 -46.95 -30.38 -16.26
CA TYR A 498 -47.35 -30.87 -14.94
C TYR A 498 -48.13 -29.81 -14.16
N LEU A 499 -47.60 -28.57 -14.07
CA LEU A 499 -48.27 -27.49 -13.36
C LEU A 499 -49.59 -27.12 -14.03
N VAL A 500 -49.62 -26.92 -15.35
CA VAL A 500 -50.84 -26.60 -16.11
C VAL A 500 -51.90 -27.68 -15.96
N ARG A 501 -51.54 -28.97 -16.01
CA ARG A 501 -52.47 -30.08 -15.77
C ARG A 501 -52.98 -30.11 -14.32
N ARG A 502 -52.11 -29.82 -13.34
CA ARG A 502 -52.51 -29.72 -11.92
C ARG A 502 -53.42 -28.53 -11.66
N LEU A 503 -53.32 -27.43 -12.42
CA LEU A 503 -54.23 -26.29 -12.26
C LEU A 503 -55.71 -26.66 -12.42
N GLU A 504 -56.03 -27.68 -13.22
CA GLU A 504 -57.42 -28.15 -13.41
C GLU A 504 -58.04 -28.76 -12.14
N VAL A 505 -57.22 -29.32 -11.26
CA VAL A 505 -57.63 -29.98 -10.01
C VAL A 505 -57.34 -29.15 -8.76
N TRP A 506 -56.88 -27.91 -8.92
CA TRP A 506 -56.67 -27.02 -7.78
C TRP A 506 -58.01 -26.64 -7.12
N PRO A 507 -58.06 -26.56 -5.78
CA PRO A 507 -59.25 -26.10 -5.09
C PRO A 507 -59.54 -24.64 -5.47
N SER A 508 -60.83 -24.27 -5.50
CA SER A 508 -61.29 -22.91 -5.85
C SER A 508 -60.74 -21.83 -4.90
N SER A 509 -60.29 -22.22 -3.70
CA SER A 509 -59.62 -21.37 -2.72
C SER A 509 -58.13 -21.11 -3.00
N GLY A 510 -57.54 -21.80 -3.98
CA GLY A 510 -56.12 -21.69 -4.35
C GLY A 510 -55.16 -22.39 -3.38
N LEU A 511 -53.89 -22.44 -3.76
CA LEU A 511 -52.80 -23.07 -2.99
C LEU A 511 -51.69 -22.08 -2.66
N ALA A 512 -51.06 -22.22 -1.49
CA ALA A 512 -49.86 -21.46 -1.16
C ALA A 512 -48.64 -21.98 -1.92
N PHE A 513 -47.65 -21.12 -2.19
CA PHE A 513 -46.46 -21.49 -2.97
C PHE A 513 -45.72 -22.72 -2.39
N ASP A 514 -45.61 -22.83 -1.06
CA ASP A 514 -44.97 -23.97 -0.42
C ASP A 514 -45.70 -25.30 -0.68
N GLN A 515 -47.03 -25.26 -0.82
CA GLN A 515 -47.84 -26.43 -1.14
C GLN A 515 -47.64 -26.85 -2.61
N VAL A 516 -47.55 -25.87 -3.51
CA VAL A 516 -47.22 -26.11 -4.93
C VAL A 516 -45.81 -26.70 -5.06
N ARG A 517 -44.84 -26.18 -4.29
CA ARG A 517 -43.46 -26.67 -4.27
C ARG A 517 -43.35 -28.10 -3.75
N ALA A 518 -44.15 -28.47 -2.76
CA ALA A 518 -44.11 -29.82 -2.19
C ALA A 518 -44.57 -30.90 -3.17
N ASP A 519 -45.39 -30.54 -4.16
CA ASP A 519 -46.05 -31.46 -5.08
C ASP A 519 -45.53 -31.37 -6.54
N ALA A 520 -44.73 -30.35 -6.88
CA ALA A 520 -44.22 -30.15 -8.23
C ALA A 520 -42.77 -30.68 -8.42
N PRO A 521 -42.49 -31.40 -9.52
CA PRO A 521 -41.13 -31.84 -9.83
C PRO A 521 -40.33 -30.65 -10.38
N GLY A 522 -39.55 -29.96 -9.55
CA GLY A 522 -38.71 -28.83 -9.99
C GLY A 522 -37.97 -28.15 -8.84
N SER A 523 -36.88 -27.45 -9.16
CA SER A 523 -36.18 -26.63 -8.16
C SER A 523 -36.98 -25.36 -7.82
N TYR A 524 -36.65 -24.72 -6.69
CA TYR A 524 -37.33 -23.51 -6.22
C TYR A 524 -37.32 -22.38 -7.27
N GLU A 525 -36.16 -22.15 -7.90
CA GLU A 525 -36.02 -21.09 -8.91
C GLU A 525 -36.81 -21.41 -10.18
N GLU A 526 -36.83 -22.67 -10.63
CA GLU A 526 -37.60 -23.09 -11.81
C GLU A 526 -39.12 -22.93 -11.60
N LEU A 527 -39.63 -23.35 -10.43
CA LEU A 527 -41.05 -23.20 -10.09
C LEU A 527 -41.44 -21.73 -9.92
N LYS A 528 -40.55 -20.92 -9.33
CA LYS A 528 -40.76 -19.49 -9.15
C LYS A 528 -40.91 -18.79 -10.51
N ASP A 529 -39.95 -18.99 -11.41
CA ASP A 529 -39.94 -18.35 -12.72
C ASP A 529 -41.16 -18.78 -13.57
N LEU A 530 -41.54 -20.06 -13.52
CA LEU A 530 -42.71 -20.56 -14.25
C LEU A 530 -44.04 -20.02 -13.69
N ILE A 531 -44.16 -19.90 -12.37
CA ILE A 531 -45.34 -19.30 -11.74
C ILE A 531 -45.46 -17.82 -12.10
N PHE A 532 -44.35 -17.08 -12.12
CA PHE A 532 -44.36 -15.69 -12.59
C PHE A 532 -44.81 -15.58 -14.05
N GLU A 533 -44.37 -16.51 -14.90
CA GLU A 533 -44.80 -16.56 -16.28
C GLU A 533 -46.31 -16.85 -16.39
N LEU A 534 -46.83 -17.85 -15.67
CA LEU A 534 -48.27 -18.18 -15.66
C LEU A 534 -49.15 -17.06 -15.10
N ILE A 535 -48.61 -16.23 -14.19
CA ILE A 535 -49.29 -15.01 -13.74
C ILE A 535 -49.28 -13.97 -14.85
N SER A 536 -48.13 -13.78 -15.54
CA SER A 536 -48.01 -12.83 -16.64
C SER A 536 -48.90 -13.16 -17.84
N THR A 537 -49.19 -14.45 -18.05
CA THR A 537 -50.10 -14.95 -19.10
C THR A 537 -51.54 -15.13 -18.63
N ASN A 538 -51.92 -14.62 -17.45
CA ASN A 538 -53.26 -14.69 -16.86
C ASN A 538 -53.82 -16.11 -16.63
N HIS A 539 -52.98 -17.13 -16.51
CA HIS A 539 -53.44 -18.48 -16.12
C HIS A 539 -53.58 -18.62 -14.60
N LEU A 540 -52.88 -17.76 -13.84
CA LEU A 540 -52.87 -17.72 -12.37
C LEU A 540 -52.99 -16.28 -11.85
N ALA A 541 -53.66 -16.11 -10.71
CA ALA A 541 -53.67 -14.89 -9.93
C ALA A 541 -53.08 -15.14 -8.54
N GLN A 542 -52.40 -14.14 -8.00
CA GLN A 542 -52.05 -14.11 -6.58
C GLN A 542 -53.16 -13.40 -5.81
N ARG A 543 -53.77 -14.10 -4.84
CA ARG A 543 -54.76 -13.52 -3.92
C ARG A 543 -54.32 -13.71 -2.49
N TYR A 544 -54.47 -12.67 -1.69
CA TYR A 544 -54.20 -12.75 -0.26
C TYR A 544 -55.41 -13.36 0.46
N ASP A 545 -55.20 -14.48 1.15
CA ASP A 545 -56.21 -15.08 2.02
C ASP A 545 -56.12 -14.48 3.43
N SER A 546 -57.13 -13.70 3.81
CA SER A 546 -57.18 -13.00 5.09
C SER A 546 -57.39 -13.92 6.30
N ARG A 547 -57.93 -15.14 6.10
CA ARG A 547 -58.15 -16.12 7.18
C ARG A 547 -56.85 -16.85 7.54
N GLU A 548 -56.05 -17.22 6.54
CA GLU A 548 -54.78 -17.92 6.75
C GLU A 548 -53.55 -17.00 6.78
N ARG A 549 -53.73 -15.70 6.49
CA ARG A 549 -52.66 -14.69 6.39
C ARG A 549 -51.52 -15.10 5.44
N LYS A 550 -51.87 -15.70 4.30
CA LYS A 550 -50.92 -16.18 3.29
C LYS A 550 -51.35 -15.77 1.89
N MET A 551 -50.36 -15.56 1.02
CA MET A 551 -50.59 -15.41 -0.42
C MET A 551 -50.88 -16.78 -1.03
N LYS A 552 -52.02 -16.90 -1.72
CA LYS A 552 -52.44 -18.09 -2.45
C LYS A 552 -52.44 -17.82 -3.95
N LEU A 553 -52.04 -18.82 -4.72
CA LEU A 553 -52.14 -18.88 -6.17
C LEU A 553 -53.51 -19.48 -6.51
N VAL A 554 -54.30 -18.75 -7.28
CA VAL A 554 -55.67 -19.13 -7.66
C VAL A 554 -55.73 -19.18 -9.19
N LYS A 555 -56.33 -20.23 -9.74
CA LYS A 555 -56.59 -20.33 -11.18
C LYS A 555 -57.54 -19.21 -11.62
N ILE A 556 -57.20 -18.54 -12.72
CA ILE A 556 -58.11 -17.64 -13.41
C ILE A 556 -58.85 -18.49 -14.45
N ALA A 557 -60.18 -18.42 -14.48
CA ALA A 557 -61.02 -19.16 -15.42
C ALA A 557 -60.92 -18.60 -16.84
#